data_AF-A0A9X3XN71-F1
#
_entry.id   AF-A0A9X3XN71-F1
#
_cell.length_a   1.000
_cell.length_b   1.000
_cell.length_c   1.000
_cell.angle_alpha   90.00
_cell.angle_beta   90.00
_cell.angle_gamma   90.00
#
_symmetry.space_group_name_H-M   'P 1'
#
loop_
_entity.id
_entity.type
_entity.pdbx_description
1 polymer ?
#
loop_
_entity_poly.entity_id
_entity_poly.type
_entity_poly.pdbx_seq_one_letter_code
_entity_poly.pdbx_strand_id
1 'polypeptide(L)'
;MYPKFLDMGYTPSLFWDSSLLEIYDLMESYNRRKKNEMKELEEKLKAEISLNAVLARQIGEYVASLFNKEVQLTPLNNFFPSLFEEDEEEVDNDMALYKARMEEFAFRHNERLKRKGNSSWMV
;
A
#
# COMPACT_ATOMS: atom_id res chain seq x y z
N MET A 1 1.47 -39.12 5.11
CA MET A 1 2.45 -38.11 4.64
C MET A 1 2.44 -38.02 3.12
N TYR A 2 2.67 -39.14 2.43
CA TYR A 2 2.66 -39.21 0.96
C TYR A 2 1.44 -38.62 0.25
N PRO A 3 0.17 -38.90 0.63
CA PRO A 3 -0.98 -38.31 -0.09
C PRO A 3 -1.02 -36.78 -0.02
N LYS A 4 -0.76 -36.21 1.17
CA LYS A 4 -0.68 -34.76 1.36
C LYS A 4 0.43 -34.11 0.54
N PHE A 5 1.56 -34.80 0.38
CA PHE A 5 2.68 -34.32 -0.43
C PHE A 5 2.30 -34.26 -1.92
N LEU A 6 1.50 -35.21 -2.40
CA LEU A 6 0.93 -35.16 -3.75
C LEU A 6 -0.15 -34.08 -3.89
N ASP A 7 -1.02 -33.91 -2.89
CA ASP A 7 -2.04 -32.84 -2.88
C ASP A 7 -1.42 -31.43 -2.93
N MET A 8 -0.19 -31.29 -2.44
CA MET A 8 0.62 -30.06 -2.55
C MET A 8 1.16 -29.81 -3.97
N GLY A 9 0.97 -30.75 -4.89
CA GLY A 9 1.40 -30.68 -6.29
C GLY A 9 2.82 -31.20 -6.55
N TYR A 10 3.45 -31.87 -5.58
CA TYR A 10 4.78 -32.45 -5.76
C TYR A 10 4.70 -33.81 -6.46
N THR A 11 5.77 -34.17 -7.19
CA THR A 11 5.85 -35.43 -7.92
C THR A 11 6.15 -36.63 -7.00
N PRO A 12 5.65 -37.83 -7.32
CA PRO A 12 6.00 -39.06 -6.61
C PRO A 12 7.50 -39.35 -6.48
N SER A 13 8.29 -39.09 -7.52
CA SER A 13 9.75 -39.32 -7.50
C SER A 13 10.43 -38.48 -6.43
N LEU A 14 10.14 -37.18 -6.38
CA LEU A 14 10.67 -36.26 -5.37
C LEU A 14 10.41 -36.76 -3.94
N PHE A 15 9.28 -37.39 -3.67
CA PHE A 15 9.01 -37.96 -2.34
C PHE A 15 9.96 -39.11 -1.97
N TRP A 16 10.26 -40.00 -2.92
CA TRP A 16 11.13 -41.15 -2.69
C TRP A 16 12.61 -40.78 -2.74
N ASP A 17 12.95 -39.71 -3.46
CA ASP A 17 14.32 -39.19 -3.58
C ASP A 17 14.70 -38.25 -2.42
N SER A 18 13.71 -37.71 -1.69
CA SER A 18 13.92 -36.84 -0.53
C SER A 18 14.04 -37.60 0.78
N SER A 19 14.84 -37.04 1.69
CA SER A 19 14.84 -37.44 3.09
C SER A 19 13.55 -37.00 3.80
N LEU A 20 13.25 -37.65 4.93
CA LEU A 20 12.08 -37.31 5.72
C LEU A 20 12.08 -35.84 6.18
N LEU A 21 13.26 -35.30 6.51
CA LEU A 21 13.41 -33.91 6.97
C LEU A 21 13.11 -32.92 5.83
N GLU A 22 13.62 -33.17 4.64
CA GLU A 22 13.33 -32.32 3.46
C GLU A 22 11.84 -32.34 3.12
N ILE A 23 11.18 -33.50 3.25
CA ILE A 23 9.74 -33.61 3.07
C ILE A 23 9.01 -32.72 4.10
N TYR A 24 9.44 -32.73 5.37
CA TYR A 24 8.86 -31.85 6.39
C TYR A 24 9.05 -30.37 6.05
N ASP A 25 10.27 -29.96 5.66
CA ASP A 25 10.57 -28.57 5.30
C ASP A 25 9.73 -28.09 4.11
N LEU A 26 9.57 -28.93 3.08
CA LEU A 26 8.72 -28.65 1.91
C LEU A 26 7.25 -28.51 2.29
N MET A 27 6.76 -29.40 3.16
CA MET A 27 5.37 -29.35 3.66
C MET A 27 5.13 -28.11 4.51
N GLU A 28 6.07 -27.76 5.39
CA GLU A 28 5.95 -26.57 6.24
C GLU A 28 5.99 -25.28 5.42
N SER A 29 6.91 -25.17 4.47
CA SER A 29 6.98 -24.04 3.55
C SER A 29 5.69 -23.87 2.74
N TYR A 30 5.14 -24.98 2.21
CA TYR A 30 3.84 -24.96 1.53
C TYR A 30 2.72 -24.47 2.45
N ASN A 31 2.64 -25.01 3.68
CA ASN A 31 1.61 -24.62 4.64
C ASN A 31 1.69 -23.14 5.01
N ARG A 32 2.90 -22.60 5.18
CA ARG A 32 3.10 -21.17 5.46
C ARG A 32 2.62 -20.31 4.29
N ARG A 33 2.96 -20.67 3.05
CA ARG A 33 2.47 -19.97 1.85
C ARG A 33 0.96 -20.02 1.74
N LYS A 34 0.35 -21.20 1.87
CA LYS A 34 -1.11 -21.35 1.83
C LYS A 34 -1.83 -20.57 2.93
N LYS A 35 -1.26 -20.52 4.13
CA LYS A 35 -1.81 -19.71 5.22
C LYS A 35 -1.77 -18.21 4.89
N ASN A 36 -0.70 -17.73 4.28
CA ASN A 36 -0.58 -16.34 3.86
C ASN A 36 -1.54 -16.03 2.70
N GLU A 37 -1.61 -16.88 1.68
CA GLU A 37 -2.57 -16.75 0.57
C GLU A 37 -4.02 -16.70 1.06
N MET A 38 -4.39 -17.57 2.01
CA MET A 38 -5.73 -17.56 2.60
C MET A 38 -6.01 -16.27 3.38
N LYS A 39 -5.04 -15.76 4.13
CA LYS A 39 -5.18 -14.49 4.87
C LYS A 39 -5.37 -13.31 3.90
N GLU A 40 -4.53 -13.23 2.87
CA GLU A 40 -4.65 -12.18 1.84
C GLU A 40 -6.02 -12.25 1.14
N LEU A 41 -6.51 -13.45 0.85
CA LEU A 41 -7.85 -13.64 0.27
C LEU A 41 -8.95 -13.20 1.25
N GLU A 42 -8.83 -13.55 2.53
CA GLU A 42 -9.79 -13.17 3.57
C GLU A 42 -9.83 -11.65 3.76
N GLU A 43 -8.67 -10.99 3.78
CA GLU A 43 -8.55 -9.53 3.89
C GLU A 43 -9.17 -8.83 2.67
N LYS A 44 -8.89 -9.33 1.45
CA LYS A 44 -9.52 -8.83 0.22
C LYS A 44 -11.04 -8.98 0.25
N LEU A 45 -11.53 -10.16 0.64
CA LEU A 45 -12.96 -10.43 0.72
C LEU A 45 -13.64 -9.52 1.75
N LYS A 46 -13.01 -9.31 2.92
CA LYS A 46 -13.52 -8.38 3.95
C LYS A 46 -13.58 -6.95 3.43
N ALA A 47 -12.56 -6.51 2.69
CA ALA A 47 -12.55 -5.19 2.07
C ALA A 47 -13.68 -5.06 1.04
N GLU A 48 -13.84 -6.03 0.14
CA GLU A 48 -14.92 -6.04 -0.87
C GLU A 48 -16.31 -6.02 -0.24
N ILE A 49 -16.55 -6.85 0.77
CA ILE A 49 -17.83 -6.89 1.49
C ILE A 49 -18.12 -5.54 2.15
N SER A 50 -17.12 -4.94 2.79
CA SER A 50 -17.25 -3.63 3.45
C SER A 50 -17.57 -2.53 2.44
N LEU A 51 -16.86 -2.49 1.30
CA LEU A 51 -17.11 -1.54 0.23
C LEU A 51 -18.52 -1.70 -0.36
N ASN A 52 -18.96 -2.94 -0.60
CA ASN A 52 -20.30 -3.22 -1.11
C ASN A 52 -21.40 -2.80 -0.13
N ALA A 53 -21.19 -3.00 1.17
CA ALA A 53 -22.13 -2.55 2.20
C ALA A 53 -22.25 -1.02 2.23
N VAL A 54 -21.12 -0.31 2.13
CA VAL A 54 -21.09 1.16 2.05
C VAL A 54 -21.76 1.64 0.77
N LEU A 55 -21.46 1.03 -0.38
CA LEU A 55 -22.10 1.35 -1.66
C LEU A 55 -23.63 1.18 -1.59
N ALA A 56 -24.11 0.05 -1.06
CA ALA A 56 -25.54 -0.21 -0.92
C ALA A 56 -26.22 0.85 -0.04
N ARG A 57 -25.56 1.26 1.05
CA ARG A 57 -26.04 2.34 1.91
C ARG A 57 -26.09 3.68 1.18
N GLN A 58 -25.03 4.05 0.46
CA GLN A 58 -24.99 5.29 -0.31
C GLN A 58 -26.07 5.33 -1.37
N ILE A 59 -26.30 4.23 -2.10
CA ILE A 59 -27.42 4.12 -3.05
C ILE A 59 -28.75 4.37 -2.32
N GLY A 60 -28.94 3.78 -1.13
CA GLY A 60 -30.13 4.03 -0.31
C GLY A 60 -30.29 5.50 0.09
N GLU A 61 -29.21 6.16 0.50
CA GLU A 61 -29.20 7.59 0.86
C GLU A 61 -29.52 8.48 -0.36
N TYR A 62 -28.94 8.19 -1.52
CA TYR A 62 -29.24 8.89 -2.77
C TYR A 62 -30.70 8.70 -3.18
N VAL A 63 -31.21 7.47 -3.14
CA VAL A 63 -32.62 7.19 -3.47
C VAL A 63 -33.54 7.92 -2.50
N ALA A 64 -33.25 7.91 -1.20
CA ALA A 64 -34.03 8.64 -0.20
C ALA A 64 -34.02 10.15 -0.45
N SER A 65 -32.89 10.72 -0.87
CA SER A 65 -32.78 12.15 -1.19
C SER A 65 -33.67 12.61 -2.35
N LEU A 66 -34.05 11.69 -3.26
CA LEU A 66 -35.00 11.97 -4.33
C LEU A 66 -36.43 12.20 -3.80
N PHE A 67 -36.78 11.55 -2.69
CA PHE A 67 -38.12 11.65 -2.09
C PHE A 67 -38.20 12.66 -0.96
N ASN A 68 -37.08 12.96 -0.29
CA ASN A 68 -37.00 13.94 0.79
C ASN A 68 -35.73 14.79 0.68
N LYS A 69 -35.90 16.11 0.53
CA LYS A 69 -34.80 17.08 0.38
C LYS A 69 -34.01 17.33 1.67
N GLU A 70 -34.49 16.86 2.82
CA GLU A 70 -33.82 17.00 4.12
C GLU A 70 -32.82 15.87 4.39
N VAL A 71 -32.73 14.87 3.50
CA VAL A 71 -31.79 13.75 3.67
C VAL A 71 -30.36 14.24 3.46
N GLN A 72 -29.56 14.14 4.51
CA GLN A 72 -28.12 14.41 4.44
C GLN A 72 -27.38 13.18 3.91
N LEU A 73 -26.64 13.37 2.82
CA LEU A 73 -25.78 12.34 2.26
C LEU A 73 -24.53 12.21 3.12
N THR A 74 -24.20 10.98 3.50
CA THR A 74 -22.99 10.73 4.27
C THR A 74 -21.76 10.86 3.35
N PRO A 75 -20.83 11.77 3.63
CA PRO A 75 -19.62 11.93 2.81
C PRO A 75 -18.69 10.72 2.95
N LEU A 76 -17.92 10.43 1.90
CA LEU A 76 -17.09 9.22 1.83
C LEU A 76 -16.04 9.14 2.95
N ASN A 77 -15.45 10.27 3.34
CA ASN A 77 -14.48 10.35 4.43
C ASN A 77 -15.07 9.89 5.78
N ASN A 78 -16.38 9.99 5.99
CA ASN A 78 -16.99 9.48 7.22
C ASN A 78 -17.04 7.95 7.27
N PHE A 79 -17.04 7.28 6.11
CA PHE A 79 -17.01 5.81 6.04
C PHE A 79 -15.59 5.26 6.17
N PHE A 80 -14.58 6.00 5.70
CA PHE A 80 -13.20 5.58 5.70
C PHE A 80 -12.26 6.69 6.20
N PRO A 81 -12.43 7.17 7.46
CA PRO A 81 -11.69 8.33 7.95
C PRO A 81 -10.18 8.15 7.81
N SER A 82 -9.65 6.99 8.21
CA SER A 82 -8.23 6.68 8.10
C SER A 82 -7.68 6.56 6.67
N LEU A 83 -8.52 6.47 5.63
CA LEU A 83 -8.05 6.50 4.23
C LEU A 83 -7.93 7.93 3.68
N PHE A 84 -8.57 8.90 4.34
CA PHE A 84 -8.63 10.29 3.92
C PHE A 84 -8.09 11.25 5.00
N GLU A 85 -7.46 10.71 6.04
CA GLU A 85 -6.64 11.48 6.97
C GLU A 85 -5.38 11.96 6.22
N GLU A 86 -5.12 13.26 6.24
CA GLU A 86 -3.85 13.82 5.75
C GLU A 86 -2.80 13.55 6.83
N ASP A 87 -1.77 12.76 6.49
CA ASP A 87 -0.63 12.54 7.38
C ASP A 87 0.18 13.85 7.49
N GLU A 88 -0.08 14.64 8.54
CA GLU A 88 0.62 15.93 8.79
C GLU A 88 2.16 15.78 8.78
N GLU A 89 2.69 14.63 9.19
CA GLU A 89 4.12 14.31 9.17
C GLU A 89 4.69 14.16 7.75
N GLU A 90 3.93 13.61 6.80
CA GLU A 90 4.38 13.40 5.42
C GLU A 90 4.45 14.75 4.68
N VAL A 91 3.46 15.62 4.92
CA VAL A 91 3.41 16.98 4.36
C VAL A 91 4.57 17.85 4.86
N ASP A 92 4.93 17.79 6.15
CA ASP A 92 6.03 18.58 6.70
C ASP A 92 7.40 18.10 6.20
N ASN A 93 7.57 16.79 6.04
CA ASN A 93 8.83 16.21 5.55
C ASN A 93 9.07 16.55 4.07
N ASP A 94 8.04 16.46 3.22
CA ASP A 94 8.13 16.87 1.82
C ASP A 94 8.39 18.38 1.67
N MET A 95 7.78 19.20 2.52
CA MET A 95 8.02 20.64 2.58
C MET A 95 9.47 20.96 3.01
N ALA A 96 9.99 20.23 4.01
CA ALA A 96 11.37 20.38 4.47
C ALA A 96 12.38 19.97 3.39
N LEU A 97 12.16 18.83 2.71
CA LEU A 97 12.96 18.38 1.58
C LEU A 97 12.96 19.40 0.43
N TYR A 98 11.81 19.98 0.12
CA TYR A 98 11.69 21.01 -0.90
C TYR A 98 12.48 22.27 -0.53
N LYS A 99 12.35 22.76 0.71
CA LYS A 99 13.12 23.92 1.21
C LYS A 99 14.62 23.68 1.13
N ALA A 100 15.10 22.53 1.59
CA ALA A 100 16.52 22.18 1.54
C ALA A 100 17.08 22.17 0.11
N ARG A 101 16.33 21.63 -0.87
CA ARG A 101 16.71 21.66 -2.28
C ARG A 101 16.79 23.09 -2.83
N MET A 102 15.85 23.96 -2.44
CA MET A 102 15.84 25.35 -2.88
C MET A 102 16.98 26.17 -2.28
N GLU A 103 17.33 25.95 -1.02
CA GLU A 103 18.47 26.58 -0.36
C GLU A 103 19.80 26.16 -1.02
N GLU A 104 19.97 24.86 -1.31
CA GLU A 104 21.16 24.36 -2.00
C GLU A 104 21.27 24.95 -3.42
N PHE A 105 20.15 25.05 -4.14
CA PHE A 105 20.10 25.68 -5.45
C PHE A 105 20.51 27.16 -5.38
N ALA A 106 19.93 27.92 -4.45
CA ALA A 106 20.25 29.33 -4.24
C ALA A 106 21.73 29.52 -3.88
N PHE A 107 22.28 28.67 -3.01
CA PHE A 107 23.69 28.69 -2.64
C PHE A 107 24.61 28.49 -3.86
N ARG A 108 24.37 27.41 -4.64
CA ARG A 108 25.14 27.12 -5.85
C ARG A 108 25.04 28.24 -6.89
N HIS A 109 23.86 28.84 -7.04
CA HIS A 109 23.64 29.96 -7.96
C HIS A 109 24.45 31.19 -7.54
N ASN A 110 24.41 31.54 -6.25
CA ASN A 110 25.15 32.66 -5.68
C ASN A 110 26.67 32.47 -5.75
N GLU A 111 27.16 31.25 -5.50
CA GLU A 111 28.60 30.94 -5.69
C GLU A 111 29.06 31.15 -7.14
N ARG A 112 28.25 30.71 -8.12
CA ARG A 112 28.57 30.90 -9.54
C ARG A 112 28.62 32.38 -9.92
N LEU A 113 27.70 33.19 -9.39
CA LEU A 113 27.71 34.64 -9.60
C LEU A 113 28.94 35.30 -8.97
N LYS A 114 29.32 34.93 -7.74
CA LYS A 114 30.54 35.44 -7.09
C LYS A 114 31.81 35.09 -7.88
N ARG A 115 31.91 33.87 -8.41
CA ARG A 115 33.05 33.46 -9.24
C ARG A 115 33.14 34.24 -10.56
N LYS A 116 32.01 34.48 -11.23
CA LYS A 116 31.94 35.31 -12.45
C LYS A 116 32.23 36.79 -12.19
N GLY A 117 31.78 37.31 -11.04
CA GLY A 117 32.07 38.68 -10.60
C GLY A 117 33.55 38.89 -10.32
N ASN A 118 34.21 37.95 -9.61
CA ASN A 118 35.64 38.03 -9.32
C ASN A 118 36.54 37.86 -10.55
N SER A 119 36.13 37.11 -11.58
CA SER A 119 36.88 37.01 -12.83
C SER A 119 36.82 38.27 -13.70
N SER A 120 35.87 39.18 -13.44
CA SER A 120 35.73 40.44 -14.19
C SER A 120 36.62 41.57 -13.68
N TRP A 121 37.28 41.41 -12.53
CA TRP A 121 38.20 42.41 -11.93
C TRP A 121 39.69 42.04 -12.09
N MET A 122 40.01 40.92 -12.75
CA MET A 122 41.38 40.43 -12.97
C MET A 122 41.80 40.41 -14.45
N VAL A 123 41.19 41.26 -15.29
CA VAL A 123 41.64 41.55 -16.67
C VAL A 123 41.83 43.04 -16.84
#